data_AF-L1QN23-F1
#
_entry.id   AF-L1QN23-F1
#
_cell.length_a   1.000
_cell.length_b   1.000
_cell.length_c   1.000
_cell.angle_alpha   90.00
_cell.angle_beta   90.00
_cell.angle_gamma   90.00
#
_symmetry.space_group_name_H-M   'P 1'
#
loop_
_entity.id
_entity.type
_entity.pdbx_description
1 polymer ?
#
loop_
_entity_poly.entity_id
_entity_poly.type
_entity_poly.pdbx_seq_one_letter_code
_entity_poly.pdbx_strand_id
1 'polypeptide(L)'
;MKKKITYLILFLVFAIFSYTAFKMGSEPEHFGDASQIIINETMTETGAINTVTATVFDFRGYDTLGESIVLFTAICGVAAVLRVSKKAEEER
;
A
#
# COMPACT_ATOMS: atom_id res chain seq x y z
N MET A 1 15.84 -23.61 20.66
CA MET A 1 14.40 -23.95 20.62
C MET A 1 13.55 -22.79 20.09
N LYS A 2 13.72 -21.55 20.59
CA LYS A 2 12.98 -20.36 20.11
C LYS A 2 13.04 -20.13 18.59
N LYS A 3 14.23 -20.20 17.98
CA LYS A 3 14.37 -20.07 16.50
C LYS A 3 13.62 -21.15 15.71
N LYS A 4 13.62 -22.41 16.19
CA LYS A 4 12.88 -23.52 15.55
C LYS A 4 11.37 -23.28 15.62
N ILE A 5 10.88 -22.77 16.74
CA ILE A 5 9.48 -22.36 16.91
C ILE A 5 9.16 -21.18 15.98
N THR A 6 10.03 -20.18 15.87
CA THR A 6 9.85 -19.06 14.93
C THR A 6 9.76 -19.53 13.47
N TYR A 7 10.65 -20.45 13.05
CA TYR A 7 10.59 -21.00 11.69
C TYR A 7 9.33 -21.85 11.46
N LEU A 8 8.89 -22.60 12.47
CA LEU A 8 7.64 -23.35 12.39
C LEU A 8 6.44 -22.41 12.21
N ILE A 9 6.38 -21.31 12.97
CA ILE A 9 5.32 -20.30 12.85
C ILE A 9 5.37 -19.65 11.46
N LEU A 10 6.54 -19.24 10.98
CA LEU A 10 6.68 -18.62 9.66
C LEU A 10 6.24 -19.58 8.55
N PHE A 11 6.60 -20.86 8.66
CA PHE A 11 6.19 -21.90 7.72
C PHE A 11 4.67 -22.09 7.72
N LEU A 12 4.04 -22.15 8.90
CA LEU A 12 2.59 -22.27 9.02
C LEU A 12 1.88 -21.05 8.41
N VAL A 13 2.36 -19.84 8.69
CA VAL A 13 1.83 -18.60 8.10
C VAL A 13 1.95 -18.65 6.57
N PHE A 14 3.11 -19.03 6.04
CA PHE A 14 3.33 -19.17 4.61
C PHE A 14 2.40 -20.23 3.97
N ALA A 15 2.23 -21.38 4.62
CA ALA A 15 1.34 -22.43 4.14
C ALA A 15 -0.12 -21.97 4.11
N ILE A 16 -0.57 -21.24 5.13
CA ILE A 16 -1.92 -20.65 5.18
C ILE A 16 -2.10 -19.66 4.03
N PHE A 17 -1.19 -18.70 3.85
CA PHE A 17 -1.28 -17.72 2.76
C PHE A 17 -1.25 -18.37 1.37
N SER A 18 -0.41 -19.39 1.19
CA SER A 18 -0.33 -20.15 -0.06
C SER A 18 -1.62 -20.88 -0.37
N TYR A 19 -2.22 -21.53 0.64
CA TYR A 19 -3.52 -22.19 0.50
C TYR A 19 -4.63 -21.20 0.16
N THR A 20 -4.68 -20.04 0.83
CA THR A 20 -5.69 -19.01 0.52
C THR A 20 -5.52 -18.45 -0.88
N ALA A 21 -4.28 -18.21 -1.33
CA ALA A 21 -4.01 -17.71 -2.68
C ALA A 21 -4.44 -18.73 -3.76
N PHE A 22 -4.14 -20.01 -3.54
CA PHE A 22 -4.58 -21.07 -4.45
C PHE A 22 -6.11 -21.15 -4.52
N LYS A 23 -6.79 -21.07 -3.37
CA LYS A 23 -8.25 -21.09 -3.31
C LYS A 23 -8.86 -19.90 -4.06
N MET A 24 -8.35 -18.69 -3.86
CA MET A 24 -8.82 -17.49 -4.56
C MET A 24 -8.64 -17.58 -6.08
N GLY A 25 -7.53 -18.13 -6.55
CA GLY A 25 -7.30 -18.30 -8.00
C GLY A 25 -8.12 -19.43 -8.65
N SER A 26 -8.74 -20.31 -7.85
CA SER A 26 -9.56 -21.42 -8.35
C SER A 26 -11.04 -21.07 -8.52
N GLU A 27 -11.48 -19.93 -7.98
CA GLU A 27 -12.85 -19.44 -8.17
C GLU A 27 -12.96 -18.62 -9.48
N PRO A 28 -14.14 -18.61 -10.14
CA PRO A 28 -14.37 -17.77 -11.31
C PRO A 28 -14.13 -16.29 -11.00
N GLU A 29 -13.70 -15.51 -11.99
CA GLU A 29 -13.55 -14.06 -11.85
C GLU A 29 -14.89 -13.41 -11.48
N HIS A 30 -15.09 -13.18 -10.19
CA HIS A 30 -16.13 -12.31 -9.68
C HIS A 30 -15.50 -10.93 -9.45
N PHE A 31 -15.62 -10.06 -10.45
CA PHE A 31 -15.42 -8.63 -10.23
C PHE A 31 -16.37 -8.20 -9.12
N GLY A 32 -15.84 -7.82 -7.95
CA GLY A 32 -16.67 -7.38 -6.83
C GLY A 32 -17.55 -6.21 -7.24
N ASP A 33 -18.75 -6.08 -6.67
CA ASP A 33 -19.77 -5.10 -7.07
C ASP A 33 -19.19 -3.67 -7.22
N ALA A 34 -18.30 -3.27 -6.31
CA ALA A 34 -17.62 -1.97 -6.36
C ALA A 34 -16.74 -1.78 -7.62
N SER A 35 -16.05 -2.83 -8.08
CA SER A 35 -15.22 -2.75 -9.28
C SER A 35 -16.06 -2.58 -10.55
N GLN A 36 -17.23 -3.21 -10.61
CA GLN A 36 -18.18 -3.03 -11.71
C GLN A 36 -18.74 -1.61 -11.73
N ILE A 37 -19.12 -1.07 -10.57
CA ILE A 37 -19.56 0.32 -10.43
C ILE A 37 -18.47 1.27 -10.93
N ILE A 38 -17.25 1.13 -10.43
CA ILE A 38 -16.11 1.97 -10.83
C ILE A 38 -15.90 1.92 -12.35
N ILE A 39 -15.87 0.73 -12.96
CA ILE A 39 -15.69 0.59 -14.41
C ILE A 39 -16.81 1.30 -15.19
N ASN A 40 -18.06 1.09 -14.78
CA ASN A 40 -19.22 1.63 -15.50
C ASN A 40 -19.39 3.15 -15.31
N GLU A 41 -19.02 3.68 -14.16
CA GLU A 41 -19.27 5.07 -13.77
C GLU A 41 -18.04 5.98 -13.93
N THR A 42 -16.85 5.43 -14.19
CA THR A 42 -15.59 6.20 -14.34
C THR A 42 -15.77 7.45 -15.20
N MET A 43 -16.26 7.28 -16.44
CA MET A 43 -16.38 8.40 -17.38
C MET A 43 -17.39 9.45 -16.91
N THR A 44 -18.52 9.00 -16.38
CA THR A 44 -19.64 9.86 -15.98
C THR A 44 -19.32 10.68 -14.74
N GLU A 45 -18.69 10.06 -13.74
CA GLU A 45 -18.46 10.67 -12.42
C GLU A 45 -17.14 11.45 -12.34
N THR A 46 -16.12 11.04 -13.10
CA THR A 46 -14.75 11.61 -12.98
C THR A 46 -14.28 12.33 -14.25
N GLY A 47 -14.90 12.04 -15.40
CA GLY A 47 -14.44 12.54 -16.70
C GLY A 47 -13.11 11.93 -17.18
N ALA A 48 -12.52 11.00 -16.43
CA ALA A 48 -11.30 10.32 -16.82
C ALA A 48 -11.58 9.18 -17.80
N ILE A 49 -10.73 9.02 -18.82
CA ILE A 49 -10.78 7.85 -19.72
C ILE A 49 -10.11 6.62 -19.06
N ASN A 50 -9.18 6.86 -18.14
CA ASN A 50 -8.42 5.80 -17.48
C ASN A 50 -9.04 5.45 -16.12
N THR A 51 -9.72 4.32 -16.06
CA THR A 51 -10.32 3.78 -14.83
C THR A 51 -9.31 3.56 -13.70
N VAL A 52 -8.06 3.18 -13.99
CA VAL A 52 -7.03 3.00 -12.95
C VAL A 52 -6.68 4.33 -12.32
N THR A 53 -6.45 5.37 -13.13
CA THR A 53 -6.16 6.72 -12.63
C THR A 53 -7.34 7.28 -11.84
N ALA A 54 -8.55 7.14 -12.35
CA ALA A 54 -9.77 7.55 -11.65
C ALA A 54 -9.97 6.81 -10.32
N THR A 55 -9.62 5.52 -10.29
CA THR A 55 -9.69 4.74 -9.05
C THR A 55 -8.77 5.32 -7.98
N VAL A 56 -7.52 5.62 -8.33
CA VAL A 56 -6.49 6.05 -7.38
C VAL A 56 -6.65 7.53 -6.98
N PHE A 57 -7.12 8.40 -7.88
CA PHE A 57 -7.22 9.84 -7.61
C PHE A 57 -8.63 10.33 -7.27
N ASP A 58 -9.67 9.80 -7.90
CA ASP A 58 -11.04 10.29 -7.73
C ASP A 58 -11.83 9.40 -6.74
N PHE A 59 -12.02 8.12 -7.05
CA PHE A 59 -12.79 7.22 -6.18
C PHE A 59 -12.09 6.91 -4.86
N ARG A 60 -10.76 6.81 -4.85
CA ARG A 60 -9.94 6.50 -3.66
C ARG A 60 -8.82 7.51 -3.43
N GLY A 61 -9.07 8.77 -3.75
CA GLY A 61 -8.10 9.85 -3.59
C GLY A 61 -7.54 10.01 -2.17
N TYR A 62 -8.32 9.66 -1.14
CA TYR A 62 -7.84 9.72 0.25
C TYR A 62 -6.70 8.73 0.55
N ASP A 63 -6.71 7.54 -0.07
CA ASP A 63 -5.63 6.56 0.12
C ASP A 63 -4.32 7.11 -0.48
N THR A 64 -4.39 7.69 -1.68
CA THR A 64 -3.26 8.31 -2.39
C THR A 64 -2.75 9.58 -1.69
N LEU A 65 -3.65 10.38 -1.11
CA LEU A 65 -3.26 11.49 -0.24
C LEU A 65 -2.50 10.98 0.98
N GLY A 66 -2.96 9.88 1.58
CA GLY A 66 -2.28 9.19 2.67
C GLY A 66 -0.87 8.72 2.28
N GLU A 67 -0.72 8.07 1.13
CA GLU A 67 0.58 7.65 0.59
C GLU A 67 1.54 8.85 0.44
N SER A 68 1.03 9.97 -0.08
CA SER A 68 1.81 11.20 -0.25
C SER A 68 2.24 11.79 1.10
N ILE A 69 1.36 11.77 2.11
CA ILE A 69 1.68 12.20 3.48
C ILE A 69 2.75 11.28 4.10
N VAL A 70 2.67 9.96 3.90
CA VAL A 70 3.67 9.01 4.40
C VAL A 70 5.05 9.31 3.79
N LEU A 71 5.12 9.49 2.46
CA LEU A 71 6.38 9.83 1.79
C LEU A 71 6.93 11.18 2.23
N PHE A 72 6.08 12.19 2.33
CA PHE A 72 6.46 13.52 2.82
C PHE A 72 7.00 13.46 4.25
N THR A 73 6.35 12.70 5.13
CA THR A 73 6.77 12.51 6.51
C THR A 73 8.09 11.76 6.60
N ALA A 74 8.30 10.74 5.76
CA ALA A 74 9.56 10.01 5.69
C ALA A 74 10.72 10.94 5.30
N ILE A 75 10.53 11.79 4.29
CA ILE A 75 11.53 12.79 3.86
C ILE A 75 11.80 13.79 5.00
N CYS A 76 10.74 14.33 5.63
CA CYS A 76 10.89 15.24 6.77
C CYS A 76 11.67 14.58 7.92
N GLY A 77 11.38 13.32 8.22
CA GLY A 77 12.07 12.56 9.27
C GLY A 77 13.56 12.35 8.98
N VAL A 78 13.89 11.94 7.76
CA VAL A 78 15.29 11.80 7.32
C VAL A 78 16.01 13.14 7.37
N ALA A 79 15.39 14.21 6.86
CA ALA A 79 15.96 15.55 6.88
C ALA A 79 16.20 16.05 8.32
N ALA A 80 15.28 15.77 9.25
CA ALA A 80 15.43 16.14 10.65
C ALA A 80 16.59 15.39 11.34
N VAL A 81 16.76 14.09 11.05
CA VAL A 81 17.85 13.27 11.64
C VAL A 81 19.22 13.65 11.06
N LEU A 82 19.30 13.90 9.74
CA LEU A 82 20.56 14.23 9.07
C LEU A 82 20.93 15.72 9.16
N ARG A 83 20.07 16.56 9.75
CA ARG A 83 20.35 17.98 9.93
C ARG A 83 21.55 18.15 10.86
N VAL A 84 22.69 18.56 10.30
CA VAL A 84 23.85 18.98 11.09
C VAL A 84 23.48 20.21 11.90
N SER A 85 23.59 20.13 13.22
CA SER A 85 23.43 21.29 14.09
C SER A 85 24.71 22.15 14.02
N LYS A 86 24.58 23.47 13.94
CA LYS A 86 25.72 24.41 13.98
C LYS A 86 26.69 24.13 15.14
N LYS A 87 26.21 23.57 16.25
CA LYS A 87 27.02 23.22 17.42
C LYS A 87 28.03 22.10 17.14
N ALA A 88 27.72 21.18 16.22
CA ALA A 88 28.64 20.12 15.80
C ALA A 88 29.73 20.61 14.83
N GLU A 89 29.57 21.82 14.28
CA GLU A 89 30.55 22.47 13.40
C GLU A 89 31.46 23.43 14.19
N GLU A 90 30.99 23.98 15.32
CA GLU A 90 31.83 24.74 16.27
C GLU A 90 32.70 23.85 17.18
N GLU A 91 32.32 22.59 17.40
CA GLU A 91 33.11 21.61 18.19
C GLU A 91 34.10 20.77 17.35
N ARG A 92 34.15 20.96 16.02
CA ARG A 92 35.02 20.21 15.10
C ARG A 92 36.15 21.09 14.55
#